data_AF-X1SHV0-F1
#
_entry.id   AF-X1SHV0-F1
#
_cell.length_a   1.000
_cell.length_b   1.000
_cell.length_c   1.000
_cell.angle_alpha   90.00
_cell.angle_beta   90.00
_cell.angle_gamma   90.00
#
_symmetry.space_group_name_H-M   'P 1'
#
loop_
_entity.id
_entity.type
_entity.pdbx_description
1 polymer ?
#
loop_
_entity_poly.entity_id
_entity_poly.type
_entity_poly.pdbx_seq_one_letter_code
_entity_poly.pdbx_strand_id
1 'polypeptide(L)'
;TWFADPMVLGKYPEDGIKLFESEMPTVADGDMRTICQPLDFYGVNIYQGWTVRASSDSGATLVRIPDGPPLTTMEWPVTPKALYWGPRFLFERYQLPIVITENGMANCDWIHRDGKVHDPQRIDFIARYLSQFKRAIDDGVVAKGYFLWSLMD
;
A
#
# COMPACT_ATOMS: atom_id res chain seq x y z
N THR A 1 4.77 -1.57 -11.45
CA THR A 1 3.41 -2.01 -11.07
C THR A 1 2.45 -1.59 -12.15
N TRP A 2 1.27 -2.21 -12.19
CA TRP A 2 0.29 -2.04 -13.28
C TRP A 2 -0.04 -0.58 -13.61
N PHE A 3 -0.32 0.24 -12.59
CA PHE A 3 -0.67 1.65 -12.79
C PHE A 3 0.54 2.59 -12.78
N ALA A 4 1.51 2.35 -11.91
CA ALA A 4 2.64 3.27 -11.77
C ALA A 4 3.70 3.12 -12.86
N ASP A 5 3.88 1.94 -13.47
CA ASP A 5 4.84 1.82 -14.58
C ASP A 5 4.40 2.65 -15.81
N PRO A 6 3.13 2.67 -16.23
CA PRO A 6 2.68 3.61 -17.25
C PRO A 6 2.90 5.09 -16.86
N MET A 7 2.56 5.46 -15.63
CA MET A 7 2.66 6.84 -15.14
C MET A 7 4.11 7.34 -15.03
N VAL A 8 5.04 6.48 -14.61
CA VAL A 8 6.43 6.88 -14.28
C VAL A 8 7.44 6.42 -15.34
N LEU A 9 7.22 5.26 -15.96
CA LEU A 9 8.14 4.62 -16.89
C LEU A 9 7.62 4.62 -18.34
N GLY A 10 6.38 5.06 -18.58
CA GLY A 10 5.77 5.13 -19.91
C GLY A 10 5.49 3.77 -20.56
N LYS A 11 5.39 2.70 -19.77
CA LYS A 11 5.08 1.35 -20.26
C LYS A 11 4.41 0.49 -19.19
N TYR A 12 3.58 -0.45 -19.61
CA TYR A 12 3.05 -1.49 -18.71
C TYR A 12 4.12 -2.49 -18.29
N PRO A 13 3.99 -3.13 -17.11
CA PRO A 13 4.88 -4.21 -16.69
C PRO A 13 4.70 -5.45 -17.59
N GLU A 14 5.81 -6.05 -18.02
CA GLU A 14 5.82 -7.16 -18.99
C GLU A 14 5.09 -8.42 -18.50
N ASP A 15 5.24 -8.75 -17.21
CA ASP A 15 4.55 -9.86 -16.57
C ASP A 15 3.03 -9.64 -16.53
N GLY A 16 2.60 -8.41 -16.28
CA GLY A 16 1.20 -8.04 -16.36
C GLY A 16 0.63 -8.15 -17.79
N ILE A 17 1.37 -7.66 -18.81
CA ILE A 17 0.94 -7.79 -20.21
C ILE A 17 0.74 -9.26 -20.57
N LYS A 18 1.69 -10.13 -20.20
CA LYS A 18 1.59 -11.58 -20.46
C LYS A 18 0.39 -12.21 -19.76
N LEU A 19 0.01 -11.72 -18.58
CA LEU A 19 -1.12 -12.26 -17.82
C LEU A 19 -2.48 -11.83 -18.38
N PHE A 20 -2.59 -10.59 -18.88
CA PHE A 20 -3.87 -9.99 -19.28
C PHE A 20 -3.99 -9.77 -20.79
N GLU A 21 -3.12 -10.37 -21.61
CA GLU A 21 -3.02 -10.11 -23.05
C GLU A 21 -4.37 -10.08 -23.77
N SER A 22 -5.26 -11.04 -23.48
CA SER A 22 -6.58 -11.15 -24.10
C SER A 22 -7.58 -10.07 -23.67
N GLU A 23 -7.32 -9.39 -22.55
CA GLU A 23 -8.19 -8.37 -21.96
C GLU A 23 -7.61 -6.96 -22.12
N MET A 24 -6.39 -6.84 -22.68
CA MET A 24 -5.72 -5.56 -22.85
C MET A 24 -6.48 -4.67 -23.84
N PRO A 25 -6.79 -3.42 -23.47
CA PRO A 25 -7.29 -2.46 -24.43
C PRO A 25 -6.19 -2.12 -25.44
N THR A 26 -6.59 -1.66 -26.62
CA THR A 26 -5.64 -1.09 -27.58
C THR A 26 -5.03 0.18 -27.01
N VAL A 27 -3.72 0.17 -26.76
CA VAL A 27 -2.95 1.37 -26.41
C VAL A 27 -2.67 2.12 -27.71
N ALA A 28 -3.28 3.28 -27.90
CA ALA A 28 -3.12 4.07 -29.11
C ALA A 28 -1.78 4.80 -29.14
N ASP A 29 -1.35 5.15 -30.35
CA ASP A 29 -0.17 5.99 -30.54
C ASP A 29 -0.34 7.34 -29.82
N GLY A 30 0.55 7.61 -28.86
CA GLY A 30 0.53 8.83 -28.06
C GLY A 30 -0.06 8.67 -26.66
N ASP A 31 -0.75 7.57 -26.33
CA ASP A 31 -1.34 7.37 -25.00
C ASP A 31 -0.29 7.41 -23.89
N MET A 32 0.81 6.67 -24.06
CA MET A 32 1.91 6.67 -23.09
C MET A 32 2.59 8.03 -23.00
N ARG A 33 2.57 8.83 -24.08
CA ARG A 33 3.07 10.20 -24.04
C ARG A 33 2.16 11.09 -23.21
N THR A 34 0.86 10.88 -23.25
CA THR A 34 -0.12 11.60 -22.41
C THR A 34 -0.03 11.17 -20.95
N ILE A 35 0.12 9.86 -20.68
CA ILE A 35 0.12 9.29 -19.32
C ILE A 35 1.43 9.58 -18.57
N CYS A 36 2.59 9.47 -19.24
CA CYS A 36 3.90 9.58 -18.63
C CYS A 36 4.39 11.03 -18.56
N GLN A 37 3.76 11.83 -17.70
CA GLN A 37 4.18 13.19 -17.40
C GLN A 37 5.11 13.25 -16.19
N PRO A 38 5.99 14.28 -16.07
CA PRO A 38 6.79 14.47 -14.87
C PRO A 38 5.93 14.58 -13.61
N LEU A 39 6.34 13.87 -12.55
CA LEU A 39 5.65 13.85 -11.24
C LEU A 39 6.61 14.29 -10.12
N ASP A 40 6.08 15.00 -9.12
CA ASP A 40 6.87 15.54 -7.99
C ASP A 40 6.98 14.59 -6.78
N PHE A 41 6.04 13.65 -6.68
CA PHE A 41 5.93 12.63 -5.63
C PHE A 41 4.96 11.52 -6.06
N TYR A 42 5.00 10.39 -5.35
CA TYR A 42 4.05 9.31 -5.52
C TYR A 42 3.17 9.19 -4.26
N GLY A 43 1.87 9.43 -4.41
CA GLY A 43 0.87 9.20 -3.38
C GLY A 43 0.42 7.73 -3.37
N VAL A 44 0.35 7.11 -2.20
CA VAL A 44 -0.06 5.72 -2.06
C VAL A 44 -0.94 5.48 -0.84
N ASN A 45 -1.97 4.65 -1.04
CA ASN A 45 -2.85 4.16 0.00
C ASN A 45 -2.39 2.76 0.40
N ILE A 46 -2.08 2.54 1.68
CA ILE A 46 -1.61 1.24 2.17
C ILE A 46 -2.35 0.89 3.45
N TYR A 47 -3.17 -0.16 3.40
CA TYR A 47 -3.94 -0.65 4.56
C TYR A 47 -3.40 -1.98 5.08
N GLN A 48 -2.99 -2.86 4.18
CA GLN A 48 -2.49 -4.19 4.48
C GLN A 48 -1.48 -4.65 3.43
N GLY A 49 -0.79 -5.75 3.73
CA GLY A 49 0.09 -6.42 2.78
C GLY A 49 0.15 -7.92 3.05
N TRP A 50 0.50 -8.67 2.01
CA TRP A 50 0.62 -10.11 2.09
C TRP A 50 2.09 -10.52 2.10
N THR A 51 2.44 -11.45 2.98
CA THR A 51 3.77 -12.05 2.95
C THR A 51 3.78 -13.11 1.86
N VAL A 52 4.73 -13.02 0.95
CA VAL A 52 5.01 -14.06 -0.05
C VAL A 52 6.36 -14.71 0.24
N ARG A 53 6.53 -15.94 -0.20
CA ARG A 53 7.82 -16.65 -0.22
C ARG A 53 8.13 -17.11 -1.63
N ALA A 54 9.41 -17.25 -1.94
CA ALA A 54 9.84 -17.83 -3.20
C ALA A 54 9.28 -19.25 -3.37
N SER A 55 8.91 -19.59 -4.60
CA SER A 55 8.34 -20.87 -5.02
C SER A 55 9.03 -21.29 -6.30
N SER A 56 9.49 -22.54 -6.39
CA SER A 56 10.13 -23.07 -7.61
C SER A 56 9.15 -23.10 -8.79
N ASP A 57 7.87 -23.32 -8.51
CA ASP A 57 6.89 -23.66 -9.54
C ASP A 57 6.17 -22.41 -10.06
N SER A 58 5.89 -21.45 -9.16
CA SER A 58 5.12 -20.24 -9.45
C SER A 58 5.92 -18.94 -9.29
N GLY A 59 7.23 -19.03 -9.01
CA GLY A 59 8.10 -17.91 -8.65
C GLY A 59 7.89 -17.41 -7.22
N ALA A 60 6.64 -17.12 -6.85
CA ALA A 60 6.25 -16.76 -5.49
C ALA A 60 4.91 -17.41 -5.10
N THR A 61 4.71 -17.62 -3.80
CA THR A 61 3.45 -18.09 -3.24
C THR A 61 3.13 -17.34 -1.95
N LEU A 62 1.84 -17.15 -1.68
CA LEU A 62 1.39 -16.53 -0.43
C LEU A 62 1.78 -17.39 0.76
N VAL A 63 2.38 -16.77 1.76
CA VAL A 63 2.60 -17.42 3.05
C VAL A 63 1.25 -17.52 3.75
N ARG A 64 0.89 -18.73 4.17
CA ARG A 64 -0.32 -18.99 4.94
C ARG A 64 -0.35 -18.09 6.18
N ILE A 65 -1.43 -17.33 6.34
CA ILE A 65 -1.69 -16.60 7.57
C ILE A 65 -2.08 -17.62 8.67
N PRO A 66 -1.47 -17.57 9.87
CA PRO A 66 -1.86 -18.41 10.98
C PRO A 66 -3.35 -18.25 11.32
N ASP A 67 -3.93 -19.25 11.98
CA ASP A 67 -5.34 -19.18 12.41
C ASP A 67 -5.51 -18.09 13.48
N GLY A 68 -6.58 -17.31 13.36
CA GLY A 68 -6.90 -16.19 14.26
C GLY A 68 -5.96 -14.99 14.15
N PRO A 69 -5.66 -14.46 12.95
CA PRO A 69 -4.90 -13.22 12.86
C PRO A 69 -5.72 -12.05 13.44
N PRO A 70 -5.08 -10.98 13.93
CA PRO A 70 -5.79 -9.74 14.19
C PRO A 70 -6.40 -9.21 12.88
N LEU A 71 -7.71 -8.97 12.89
CA LEU A 71 -8.48 -8.46 11.76
C LEU A 71 -9.12 -7.11 12.13
N THR A 72 -9.21 -6.22 11.15
CA THR A 72 -10.11 -5.05 11.22
C THR A 72 -11.57 -5.49 11.03
N THR A 73 -12.54 -4.59 11.20
CA THR A 73 -13.95 -4.89 10.87
C THR A 73 -14.22 -5.08 9.37
N MET A 74 -13.24 -4.75 8.51
CA MET A 74 -13.26 -5.06 7.07
C MET A 74 -12.73 -6.47 6.76
N GLU A 75 -12.45 -7.28 7.79
CA GLU A 75 -11.80 -8.58 7.68
C GLU A 75 -10.38 -8.51 7.08
N TRP A 76 -9.76 -7.34 7.14
CA TRP A 76 -8.39 -7.12 6.68
C TRP A 76 -7.37 -7.48 7.76
N PRO A 77 -6.37 -8.35 7.48
CA PRO A 77 -5.30 -8.63 8.43
C PRO A 77 -4.46 -7.42 8.79
N VAL A 78 -4.27 -7.21 10.10
CA VAL A 78 -3.38 -6.18 10.65
C VAL A 78 -1.93 -6.58 10.37
N THR A 79 -1.30 -5.89 9.41
CA THR A 79 0.01 -6.25 8.83
C THR A 79 0.95 -5.05 8.79
N PRO A 80 1.49 -4.60 9.94
CA PRO A 80 2.23 -3.34 10.03
C PRO A 80 3.43 -3.23 9.08
N LYS A 81 4.08 -4.36 8.78
CA LYS A 81 5.23 -4.43 7.86
C LYS A 81 4.90 -3.93 6.46
N ALA A 82 3.62 -3.82 6.08
CA ALA A 82 3.20 -3.21 4.82
C ALA A 82 3.69 -1.75 4.69
N LEU A 83 3.69 -0.98 5.79
CA LEU A 83 4.20 0.40 5.82
C LEU A 83 5.73 0.49 5.85
N TYR A 84 6.42 -0.63 6.07
CA TYR A 84 7.86 -0.70 5.85
C TYR A 84 8.18 -1.03 4.39
N TRP A 85 7.62 -2.12 3.85
CA TRP A 85 8.00 -2.63 2.54
C TRP A 85 7.35 -1.90 1.37
N GLY A 86 6.09 -1.46 1.48
CA GLY A 86 5.37 -0.81 0.40
C GLY A 86 6.03 0.49 -0.08
N PRO A 87 6.27 1.46 0.82
CA PRO A 87 6.95 2.71 0.47
C PRO A 87 8.36 2.48 -0.07
N ARG A 88 9.10 1.53 0.52
CA ARG A 88 10.44 1.15 0.05
C ARG A 88 10.43 0.65 -1.38
N PHE A 89 9.57 -0.32 -1.69
CA PHE A 89 9.47 -0.87 -3.04
C PHE A 89 9.14 0.22 -4.08
N LEU A 90 8.20 1.10 -3.78
CA LEU A 90 7.82 2.20 -4.67
C LEU A 90 8.96 3.20 -4.85
N PHE A 91 9.61 3.59 -3.75
CA PHE A 91 10.73 4.52 -3.77
C PHE A 91 11.94 3.95 -4.53
N GLU A 92 12.35 2.71 -4.22
CA GLU A 92 13.46 2.03 -4.88
C GLU A 92 13.23 1.90 -6.39
N ARG A 93 12.00 1.58 -6.82
CA ARG A 93 11.67 1.40 -8.23
C ARG A 93 11.54 2.72 -9.01
N TYR A 94 10.90 3.72 -8.43
CA TYR A 94 10.48 4.93 -9.17
C TYR A 94 11.29 6.18 -8.81
N GLN A 95 12.05 6.16 -7.73
CA GLN A 95 12.88 7.28 -7.27
C GLN A 95 12.10 8.59 -7.04
N LEU A 96 10.79 8.49 -6.79
CA LEU A 96 9.91 9.62 -6.44
C LEU A 96 9.68 9.65 -4.92
N PRO A 97 9.71 10.82 -4.26
CA PRO A 97 9.33 10.94 -2.86
C PRO A 97 7.94 10.36 -2.58
N ILE A 98 7.74 9.72 -1.42
CA ILE A 98 6.51 9.02 -1.08
C ILE A 98 5.64 9.87 -0.16
N VAL A 99 4.34 9.88 -0.43
CA VAL A 99 3.29 10.37 0.48
C VAL A 99 2.35 9.21 0.78
N ILE A 100 2.20 8.84 2.05
CA ILE A 100 1.10 7.95 2.45
C ILE A 100 -0.16 8.79 2.45
N THR A 101 -0.97 8.68 1.40
CA THR A 101 -2.21 9.46 1.25
C THR A 101 -3.36 8.86 2.04
N GLU A 102 -3.31 7.55 2.29
CA GLU A 102 -4.23 6.87 3.21
C GLU A 102 -3.55 5.72 3.94
N ASN A 103 -3.77 5.63 5.24
CA ASN A 103 -3.57 4.45 6.06
C ASN A 103 -4.49 4.53 7.26
N GLY A 104 -5.07 3.41 7.70
CA GLY A 104 -5.96 3.37 8.84
C GLY A 104 -6.61 2.02 9.02
N MET A 105 -7.56 1.93 9.95
CA MET A 105 -8.37 0.73 10.16
C MET A 105 -9.79 1.11 10.53
N ALA A 106 -10.72 0.22 10.19
CA ALA A 106 -12.09 0.25 10.69
C ALA A 106 -12.19 -0.60 11.98
N ASN A 107 -12.92 -0.07 12.96
CA ASN A 107 -13.28 -0.71 14.22
C ASN A 107 -14.78 -0.58 14.48
N CYS A 108 -15.29 -1.38 15.41
CA CYS A 108 -16.62 -1.17 15.96
C CYS A 108 -16.52 -0.15 17.10
N ASP A 109 -16.75 1.12 16.78
CA ASP A 109 -16.72 2.21 17.74
C ASP A 109 -18.15 2.63 18.14
N TRP A 110 -18.34 2.96 19.42
CA TRP A 110 -19.57 3.59 19.91
C TRP A 110 -19.29 4.48 21.12
N ILE A 111 -20.23 5.36 21.46
CA ILE A 111 -20.12 6.21 22.64
C ILE A 111 -20.38 5.35 23.88
N HIS A 112 -19.38 5.22 24.74
CA HIS A 112 -19.47 4.52 26.02
C HIS A 112 -20.27 5.33 27.06
N ARG A 113 -20.56 4.73 28.21
CA ARG A 113 -21.37 5.34 29.28
C ARG A 113 -20.80 6.64 29.87
N ASP A 114 -19.50 6.90 29.67
CA ASP A 114 -18.82 8.13 30.09
C ASP A 114 -18.86 9.24 29.02
N GLY A 115 -19.58 9.02 27.91
CA GLY A 115 -19.72 9.99 26.81
C GLY A 115 -18.55 10.04 25.85
N LYS A 116 -17.63 9.05 25.88
CA LYS A 116 -16.42 9.01 25.06
C LYS A 116 -16.40 7.79 24.14
N VAL A 117 -15.60 7.86 23.08
CA VAL A 117 -15.21 6.70 22.27
C VAL A 117 -13.86 6.21 22.78
N HIS A 118 -13.74 4.90 23.05
CA HIS A 118 -12.50 4.28 23.50
C HIS A 118 -12.03 3.29 22.44
N ASP A 119 -11.07 3.69 21.61
CA ASP A 119 -10.63 2.96 20.42
C ASP A 119 -9.16 2.46 20.51
N PRO A 120 -8.78 1.70 21.56
CA PRO A 120 -7.39 1.31 21.78
C PRO A 120 -6.83 0.44 20.64
N GLN A 121 -7.68 -0.28 19.90
CA GLN A 121 -7.22 -1.07 18.76
C GLN A 121 -6.72 -0.16 17.62
N ARG A 122 -7.39 0.97 17.36
CA ARG A 122 -6.96 1.95 16.35
C ARG A 122 -5.66 2.62 16.76
N ILE A 123 -5.54 2.99 18.04
CA ILE A 123 -4.31 3.57 18.59
C ILE A 123 -3.13 2.60 18.42
N ASP A 124 -3.29 1.32 18.79
CA ASP A 124 -2.25 0.29 18.62
C ASP A 124 -1.90 0.04 17.14
N PHE A 125 -2.90 -0.01 16.26
CA PHE A 125 -2.70 -0.14 14.81
C PHE A 125 -1.83 1.00 14.26
N ILE A 126 -2.22 2.25 14.52
CA ILE A 126 -1.52 3.44 14.01
C ILE A 126 -0.08 3.46 14.54
N ALA A 127 0.11 3.20 15.85
CA ALA A 127 1.44 3.17 16.45
C ALA A 127 2.36 2.14 15.77
N ARG A 128 1.85 0.94 15.48
CA ARG A 128 2.63 -0.11 14.78
C ARG A 128 2.96 0.27 13.35
N TYR A 129 1.98 0.80 12.60
CA TYR A 129 2.16 1.16 11.19
C TYR A 129 3.11 2.36 11.04
N LEU A 130 2.95 3.41 11.86
CA LEU A 130 3.86 4.56 11.87
C LEU A 130 5.28 4.17 12.28
N SER A 131 5.45 3.22 13.22
CA SER A 131 6.77 2.69 13.57
C SER A 131 7.46 2.00 12.39
N GLN A 132 6.71 1.26 11.57
CA GLN A 132 7.23 0.62 10.36
C GLN A 132 7.55 1.64 9.26
N PHE A 133 6.73 2.69 9.12
CA PHE A 133 7.01 3.76 8.17
C PHE A 133 8.23 4.59 8.58
N LYS A 134 8.36 4.92 9.86
CA LYS A 134 9.57 5.54 10.40
C LYS A 134 10.80 4.71 10.06
N ARG A 135 10.75 3.40 10.25
CA ARG A 135 11.86 2.52 9.88
C ARG A 135 12.17 2.57 8.38
N ALA A 136 11.18 2.62 7.51
CA ALA A 136 11.42 2.77 6.07
C ALA A 136 12.12 4.11 5.74
N ILE A 137 11.75 5.18 6.43
CA ILE A 137 12.39 6.50 6.30
C ILE A 137 13.84 6.44 6.81
N ASP A 138 14.06 5.85 7.98
CA ASP A 138 15.41 5.68 8.55
C ASP A 138 16.31 4.86 7.62
N ASP A 139 15.73 3.90 6.89
CA ASP A 139 16.42 3.06 5.90
C ASP A 139 16.39 3.65 4.46
N GLY A 140 16.13 4.96 4.31
CA GLY A 140 16.40 5.72 3.08
C GLY A 140 15.19 6.16 2.24
N VAL A 141 13.95 5.81 2.61
CA VAL A 141 12.77 6.30 1.89
C VAL A 141 12.57 7.79 2.10
N VAL A 142 12.51 8.56 1.02
CA VAL A 142 12.18 9.99 1.08
C VAL A 142 10.67 10.16 1.27
N ALA A 143 10.23 10.32 2.51
CA ALA A 143 8.82 10.60 2.83
C ALA A 143 8.53 12.11 2.85
N LYS A 144 7.41 12.51 2.23
CA LYS A 144 6.89 13.89 2.23
C LYS A 144 5.62 14.08 3.08
N GLY A 145 4.95 13.00 3.48
CA GLY A 145 3.75 13.11 4.31
C GLY A 145 3.12 11.77 4.66
N TYR A 146 2.26 11.82 5.68
CA TYR A 146 1.39 10.73 6.10
C TYR A 146 0.02 11.32 6.45
N PHE A 147 -1.04 10.73 5.88
CA PHE A 147 -2.42 11.10 6.13
C PHE A 147 -3.17 9.88 6.66
N LEU A 148 -3.72 10.02 7.86
CA LEU A 148 -4.58 9.01 8.47
C LEU A 148 -5.92 9.00 7.72
N TRP A 149 -6.36 7.81 7.33
CA TRP A 149 -7.72 7.59 6.86
C TRP A 149 -8.57 7.08 8.03
N SER A 150 -9.55 7.81 8.54
CA SER A 150 -10.10 9.09 8.06
C SER A 150 -10.12 10.14 9.18
N LEU A 151 -10.44 11.39 8.83
CA LEU A 151 -10.74 12.46 9.79
C LEU A 151 -12.01 12.15 10.61
N MET A 152 -12.98 11.50 9.98
CA MET A 152 -14.28 11.13 10.56
C MET A 152 -14.79 9.84 9.91
N ASP A 153 -15.71 9.17 10.61
CA ASP A 153 -16.50 8.05 10.09
C ASP A 153 -17.40 8.48 8.91
#